data_AF-A1CPH4-F1
#
_entry.id   AF-A1CPH4-F1
#
_cell.length_a   1.000
_cell.length_b   1.000
_cell.length_c   1.000
_cell.angle_alpha   90.00
_cell.angle_beta   90.00
_cell.angle_gamma   90.00
#
_symmetry.space_group_name_H-M   'P 1'
#
loop_
_entity.id
_entity.type
_entity.pdbx_description
1 polymer ?
#
loop_
_entity_poly.entity_id
_entity_poly.type
_entity_poly.pdbx_seq_one_letter_code
_entity_poly.pdbx_strand_id
1 'polypeptide(L)'
;MDASRTLFELKSTFIRAQVRILSESLEAPEDWRSYATGSEEDELSDKAVQDALQKLNATLKQHNRIIYSSQAIQHVAQQIASLYWSLVSEATRNEGLGSKRVEKTVDLCSHFNIAQLPVELVDQSATEEQRSRYRRLREQLVRLDSKRQQRQRRLNQLRRLQSLLEPFLEPQKNIQPNLVMRDGELVQELEKMRMLVARVGGRIGQSKGSQNTEGTPPYALGSDEKLAALLDMS
;
A
#
# COMPACT_ATOMS: atom_id res chain seq x y z
N MET A 1 11.66 27.73 11.50
CA MET A 1 12.32 26.77 10.57
C MET A 1 11.33 25.64 10.24
N ASP A 2 10.10 26.00 9.86
CA ASP A 2 8.94 25.08 9.92
C ASP A 2 8.26 24.87 8.57
N ALA A 3 8.81 25.48 7.51
CA ALA A 3 8.19 25.50 6.18
C ALA A 3 8.39 24.22 5.36
N SER A 4 9.16 23.24 5.85
CA SER A 4 9.47 22.00 5.12
C SER A 4 8.88 20.73 5.75
N ARG A 5 8.09 20.84 6.83
CA ARG A 5 7.53 19.66 7.51
C ARG A 5 6.29 19.17 6.78
N THR A 6 6.24 17.88 6.50
CA THR A 6 5.05 17.27 5.88
C THR A 6 3.87 17.29 6.86
N LEU A 7 2.62 17.27 6.35
CA LEU A 7 1.43 17.23 7.20
C LEU A 7 1.45 16.04 8.18
N PHE A 8 2.00 14.92 7.74
CA PHE A 8 2.25 13.75 8.59
C PHE A 8 3.23 14.05 9.73
N GLU A 9 4.35 14.73 9.45
CA GLU A 9 5.32 15.13 10.47
C GLU A 9 4.74 16.11 11.48
N LEU A 10 3.93 17.07 11.02
CA LEU A 10 3.23 18.01 11.92
C LEU A 10 2.24 17.28 12.83
N LYS A 11 1.43 16.36 12.28
CA LYS A 11 0.46 15.61 13.08
C LYS A 11 1.13 14.63 14.04
N SER A 12 2.17 13.93 13.60
CA SER A 12 2.91 13.01 14.47
C SER A 12 3.66 13.74 15.58
N THR A 13 4.28 14.90 15.31
CA THR A 13 4.92 15.71 16.35
C THR A 13 3.91 16.29 17.33
N PHE A 14 2.75 16.76 16.86
CA PHE A 14 1.65 17.20 17.71
C PHE A 14 1.16 16.07 18.63
N ILE A 15 0.85 14.90 18.08
CA ILE A 15 0.38 13.76 18.88
C ILE A 15 1.43 13.34 19.90
N ARG A 16 2.72 13.29 19.53
CA ARG A 16 3.81 13.01 20.49
C ARG A 16 3.88 14.04 21.61
N ALA A 17 3.71 15.33 21.30
CA ALA A 17 3.71 16.38 22.31
C ALA A 17 2.51 16.25 23.26
N GLN A 18 1.31 16.01 22.72
CA GLN A 18 0.10 15.83 23.52
C GLN A 18 0.17 14.57 24.38
N VAL A 19 0.62 13.44 23.82
CA VAL A 19 0.84 12.21 24.59
C VAL A 19 1.83 12.45 25.72
N ARG A 20 2.92 13.20 25.48
CA ARG A 20 3.90 13.52 26.53
C ARG A 20 3.25 14.29 27.69
N ILE A 21 2.49 15.34 27.39
CA ILE A 21 1.79 16.17 28.39
C ILE A 21 0.77 15.33 29.16
N LEU A 22 -0.06 14.55 28.47
CA LEU A 22 -1.09 13.72 29.09
C LEU A 22 -0.53 12.49 29.84
N SER A 23 0.71 12.11 29.57
CA SER A 23 1.41 10.99 30.21
C SER A 23 2.27 11.40 31.41
N GLU A 24 2.26 12.68 31.78
CA GLU A 24 2.98 13.20 32.93
C GLU A 24 2.51 12.51 34.21
N SER A 25 3.44 12.21 35.12
CA SER A 25 3.11 11.50 36.36
C SER A 25 2.24 12.36 37.25
N LEU A 26 1.24 11.75 37.86
CA LEU A 26 0.39 12.41 38.83
C LEU A 26 1.16 12.57 40.13
N GLU A 27 1.28 13.79 40.61
CA GLU A 27 1.81 14.12 41.93
C GLU A 27 0.66 14.31 42.92
N ALA A 28 0.90 13.97 44.19
CA ALA A 28 -0.08 14.27 45.24
C ALA A 28 -0.21 15.79 45.38
N PRO A 29 -1.43 16.36 45.34
CA PRO A 29 -1.63 17.74 45.73
C PRO A 29 -1.14 17.96 47.17
N GLU A 30 -0.42 19.07 47.44
CA GLU A 30 0.17 19.34 48.76
C GLU A 30 -0.89 19.35 49.88
N ASP A 31 -2.13 19.72 49.54
CA ASP A 31 -3.27 19.78 50.46
C ASP A 31 -4.20 18.55 50.37
N TRP A 32 -3.76 17.39 49.87
CA TRP A 32 -4.66 16.22 49.71
C TRP A 32 -5.41 15.82 51.01
N ARG A 33 -4.82 16.13 52.17
CA ARG A 33 -5.41 15.92 53.50
C ARG A 33 -6.64 16.78 53.77
N SER A 34 -6.73 18.00 53.24
CA SER A 34 -7.90 18.87 53.44
C SER A 34 -9.13 18.38 52.67
N TYR A 35 -8.92 17.57 51.62
CA TYR A 35 -9.98 16.95 50.84
C TYR A 35 -10.45 15.62 51.43
N ALA A 36 -9.67 15.02 52.33
CA ALA A 36 -10.00 13.80 53.05
C ALA A 36 -10.86 14.11 54.29
N THR A 37 -12.01 14.75 54.10
CA THR A 37 -12.95 14.99 55.19
C THR A 37 -13.64 13.67 55.59
N GLY A 38 -13.25 13.08 56.73
CA GLY A 38 -14.07 12.11 57.46
C GLY A 38 -13.51 10.69 57.67
N SER A 39 -12.24 10.51 58.04
CA SER A 39 -11.79 9.22 58.61
C SER A 39 -11.45 9.41 60.08
N GLU A 40 -12.40 9.11 60.98
CA GLU A 40 -12.16 9.06 62.43
C GLU A 40 -11.50 7.76 62.88
N GLU A 41 -11.31 6.80 61.97
CA GLU A 41 -10.58 5.56 62.22
C GLU A 41 -9.52 5.42 61.11
N ASP A 42 -8.26 5.33 61.53
CA ASP A 42 -7.02 5.28 60.74
C ASP A 42 -6.69 6.51 59.88
N GLU A 43 -5.81 7.38 60.43
CA GLU A 43 -5.05 8.36 59.66
C GLU A 43 -4.29 7.63 58.54
N LEU A 44 -4.73 7.79 57.29
CA LEU A 44 -4.04 7.29 56.11
C LEU A 44 -2.58 7.74 56.12
N SER A 45 -1.66 6.79 56.31
CA SER A 45 -0.24 7.12 56.37
C SER A 45 0.23 7.71 55.04
N ASP A 46 1.05 8.76 55.11
CA ASP A 46 1.65 9.42 53.94
C ASP A 46 2.38 8.42 53.03
N LYS A 47 3.00 7.40 53.65
CA LYS A 47 3.68 6.30 52.97
C LYS A 47 2.72 5.45 52.15
N ALA A 48 1.54 5.12 52.68
CA ALA A 48 0.56 4.32 51.94
C ALA A 48 0.00 5.07 50.73
N VAL A 49 -0.20 6.39 50.85
CA VAL A 49 -0.63 7.25 49.73
C VAL A 49 0.48 7.36 48.68
N GLN A 50 1.73 7.58 49.13
CA GLN A 50 2.88 7.63 48.22
C GLN A 50 3.10 6.30 47.49
N ASP A 51 2.98 5.16 48.18
CA ASP A 51 3.08 3.83 47.58
C ASP A 51 1.94 3.56 46.60
N ALA A 52 0.71 3.99 46.92
CA ALA A 52 -0.43 3.88 46.02
C ALA A 52 -0.24 4.74 44.75
N LEU A 53 0.25 5.98 44.90
CA LEU A 53 0.58 6.87 43.78
C LEU A 53 1.72 6.32 42.93
N GLN A 54 2.75 5.74 43.54
CA GLN A 54 3.83 5.09 42.80
C GLN A 54 3.32 3.89 42.00
N LYS A 55 2.49 3.03 42.58
CA LYS A 55 1.87 1.90 41.88
C LYS A 55 0.97 2.38 40.74
N LEU A 56 0.16 3.40 40.96
CA LEU A 56 -0.71 3.99 39.93
C LEU A 56 0.10 4.61 38.79
N ASN A 57 1.14 5.37 39.11
CA ASN A 57 2.03 5.94 38.10
C ASN A 57 2.78 4.85 37.32
N ALA A 58 3.13 3.73 37.95
CA ALA A 58 3.76 2.59 37.28
C ALA A 58 2.79 1.89 36.31
N THR A 59 1.54 1.63 36.72
CA THR A 59 0.53 1.02 35.86
C THR A 59 0.16 1.95 34.70
N LEU A 60 0.05 3.25 34.94
CA LEU A 60 -0.23 4.27 33.93
C LEU A 60 0.92 4.35 32.90
N LYS A 61 2.18 4.34 33.35
CA LYS A 61 3.36 4.27 32.45
C LYS A 61 3.34 3.00 31.59
N GLN A 62 3.00 1.86 32.17
CA GLN A 62 2.91 0.59 31.42
C GLN A 62 1.80 0.65 30.36
N HIS A 63 0.63 1.16 30.72
CA HIS A 63 -0.51 1.33 29.81
C HIS A 63 -0.20 2.31 28.68
N ASN A 64 0.38 3.49 28.99
CA ASN A 64 0.77 4.48 28.01
C ASN A 64 1.81 3.95 27.02
N ARG A 65 2.75 3.11 27.46
CA ARG A 65 3.74 2.48 26.56
C ARG A 65 3.09 1.53 25.56
N ILE A 66 2.04 0.81 25.96
CA ILE A 66 1.33 -0.15 25.12
C ILE A 66 0.42 0.58 24.13
N ILE A 67 -0.39 1.52 24.61
CA ILE A 67 -1.39 2.22 23.79
C ILE A 67 -0.76 3.28 22.89
N TYR A 68 0.10 4.13 23.44
CA TYR A 68 0.77 5.19 22.70
C TYR A 68 2.15 4.74 22.21
N SER A 69 2.21 3.53 21.66
CA SER A 69 3.43 3.06 21.00
C SER A 69 3.78 3.97 19.81
N SER A 70 5.07 4.05 19.47
CA SER A 70 5.53 4.84 18.32
C SER A 70 4.80 4.45 17.02
N GLN A 71 4.51 3.15 16.86
CA GLN A 71 3.77 2.62 15.72
C GLN A 71 2.31 3.08 15.72
N ALA A 72 1.62 3.05 16.87
CA ALA A 72 0.25 3.53 16.98
C ALA A 72 0.15 5.03 16.65
N ILE A 73 1.09 5.83 17.15
CA ILE A 73 1.17 7.27 16.86
C ILE A 73 1.40 7.52 15.37
N GLN A 74 2.31 6.77 14.74
CA GLN A 74 2.54 6.86 13.30
C GLN A 74 1.29 6.46 12.50
N HIS A 75 0.62 5.37 12.88
CA HIS A 75 -0.56 4.89 12.19
C HIS A 75 -1.72 5.89 12.28
N VAL A 76 -2.01 6.43 13.46
CA VAL A 76 -3.05 7.46 13.65
C VAL A 76 -2.69 8.74 12.87
N ALA A 77 -1.43 9.19 12.92
CA ALA A 77 -0.98 10.33 12.14
C ALA A 77 -1.17 10.10 10.63
N GLN A 78 -0.91 8.89 10.15
CA GLN A 78 -1.12 8.49 8.75
C GLN A 78 -2.61 8.45 8.38
N GLN A 79 -3.48 7.91 9.25
CA GLN A 79 -4.94 7.89 9.03
C GLN A 79 -5.51 9.30 8.97
N ILE A 80 -5.12 10.19 9.89
CA ILE A 80 -5.58 11.58 9.87
C ILE A 80 -5.04 12.29 8.61
N ALA A 81 -3.82 11.98 8.18
CA ALA A 81 -3.29 12.49 6.92
C ALA A 81 -4.09 11.98 5.71
N SER A 82 -4.43 10.69 5.64
CA SER A 82 -5.24 10.15 4.54
C SER A 82 -6.65 10.74 4.51
N LEU A 83 -7.27 10.95 5.67
CA LEU A 83 -8.58 11.59 5.77
C LEU A 83 -8.52 13.06 5.36
N TYR A 84 -7.46 13.77 5.73
CA TYR A 84 -7.24 15.13 5.23
C TYR A 84 -7.14 15.15 3.71
N TRP A 85 -6.33 14.24 3.13
CA TRP A 85 -6.19 14.15 1.68
C TRP A 85 -7.49 13.73 0.99
N SER A 86 -8.32 12.88 1.58
CA SER A 86 -9.62 12.52 1.02
C SER A 86 -10.56 13.72 1.01
N LEU A 87 -10.63 14.47 2.12
CA LEU A 87 -11.44 15.70 2.21
C LEU A 87 -10.97 16.78 1.22
N VAL A 88 -9.65 17.00 1.10
CA VAL A 88 -9.09 17.93 0.10
C VAL A 88 -9.37 17.44 -1.32
N SER A 89 -9.27 16.14 -1.58
CA SER A 89 -9.60 15.56 -2.89
C SER A 89 -11.09 15.69 -3.23
N GLU A 90 -11.98 15.58 -2.25
CA GLU A 90 -13.41 15.79 -2.42
C GLU A 90 -13.76 17.27 -2.61
N ALA A 91 -13.16 18.16 -1.83
CA ALA A 91 -13.33 19.61 -1.98
C ALA A 91 -12.84 20.10 -3.35
N THR A 92 -11.68 19.62 -3.81
CA THR A 92 -11.16 19.94 -5.15
C THR A 92 -12.01 19.35 -6.29
N ARG A 93 -12.71 18.23 -6.08
CA ARG A 93 -13.66 17.67 -7.05
C ARG A 93 -14.98 18.45 -7.09
N ASN A 94 -15.47 18.93 -5.95
CA ASN A 94 -16.71 19.69 -5.85
C ASN A 94 -16.54 21.17 -6.26
N GLU A 95 -15.39 21.79 -5.97
CA GLU A 95 -15.06 23.17 -6.41
C GLU A 95 -14.52 23.22 -7.85
N GLY A 96 -15.22 22.57 -8.77
CA GLY A 96 -14.78 22.31 -10.15
C GLY A 96 -14.38 23.50 -11.03
N LEU A 97 -14.30 24.74 -10.54
CA LEU A 97 -13.84 25.92 -11.32
C LEU A 97 -13.17 27.05 -10.49
N GLY A 98 -13.06 26.94 -9.16
CA GLY A 98 -12.79 28.12 -8.31
C GLY A 98 -11.40 28.22 -7.67
N SER A 99 -10.78 27.10 -7.29
CA SER A 99 -9.58 27.14 -6.45
C SER A 99 -8.49 26.24 -7.01
N LYS A 100 -7.85 26.74 -8.07
CA LYS A 100 -6.53 26.27 -8.54
C LYS A 100 -5.43 26.68 -7.54
N ARG A 101 -5.73 26.61 -6.24
CA ARG A 101 -4.89 27.03 -5.15
C ARG A 101 -4.23 25.78 -4.60
N VAL A 102 -3.01 25.53 -5.05
CA VAL A 102 -2.14 24.53 -4.46
C VAL A 102 -1.99 24.92 -2.99
N GLU A 103 -2.59 24.17 -2.07
CA GLU A 103 -2.49 24.46 -0.65
C GLU A 103 -1.01 24.44 -0.23
N LYS A 104 -0.64 25.30 0.72
CA LYS A 104 0.76 25.46 1.17
C LYS A 104 1.38 24.16 1.71
N THR A 105 0.55 23.16 2.00
CA THR A 105 0.86 21.84 2.56
C THR A 105 0.90 20.73 1.52
N VAL A 106 0.66 21.01 0.23
CA VAL A 106 0.68 20.01 -0.84
C VAL A 106 2.06 19.37 -0.93
N ASP A 107 2.10 18.04 -0.85
CA ASP A 107 3.32 17.29 -1.05
C ASP A 107 3.72 17.37 -2.53
N LEU A 108 4.74 18.18 -2.81
CA LEU A 108 5.35 18.33 -4.13
C LEU A 108 6.25 17.13 -4.50
N CYS A 109 6.30 16.09 -3.66
CA CYS A 109 6.85 14.81 -4.06
C CYS A 109 5.85 13.98 -4.85
N SER A 110 4.54 14.18 -4.80
CA SER A 110 3.63 13.35 -5.61
C SER A 110 3.64 13.78 -7.09
N HIS A 111 3.82 12.84 -8.03
CA HIS A 111 3.76 13.14 -9.47
C HIS A 111 2.42 13.78 -9.86
N PHE A 112 1.32 13.27 -9.29
CA PHE A 112 -0.03 13.76 -9.56
C PHE A 112 -0.16 15.25 -9.19
N ASN A 113 0.36 15.65 -8.02
CA ASN A 113 0.32 17.03 -7.56
C ASN A 113 1.18 17.95 -8.45
N ILE A 114 2.33 17.47 -8.92
CA ILE A 114 3.19 18.22 -9.87
C ILE A 114 2.47 18.42 -11.20
N ALA A 115 1.75 17.41 -11.70
CA ALA A 115 1.00 17.50 -12.95
C ALA A 115 -0.18 18.49 -12.88
N GLN A 116 -0.78 18.65 -11.69
CA GLN A 116 -1.87 19.59 -11.45
C GLN A 116 -1.40 21.05 -11.30
N LEU A 117 -0.08 21.30 -11.24
CA LEU A 117 0.46 22.66 -11.11
C LEU A 117 0.12 23.54 -12.33
N PRO A 118 -0.40 24.76 -12.11
CA PRO A 118 -0.60 25.74 -13.17
C PRO A 118 0.66 26.00 -14.01
N VAL A 119 0.47 26.28 -15.30
CA VAL A 119 1.60 26.68 -16.18
C VAL A 119 2.09 28.09 -15.82
N GLU A 120 1.17 28.95 -15.39
CA GLU A 120 1.44 30.33 -15.01
C GLU A 120 0.94 30.61 -13.59
N LEU A 121 1.61 31.52 -12.90
CA LEU A 121 1.21 31.93 -11.56
C LEU A 121 -0.11 32.72 -11.66
N VAL A 122 -1.16 32.21 -11.02
CA VAL A 122 -2.53 32.78 -11.10
C VAL A 122 -2.64 34.11 -10.34
N ASP A 123 -1.70 34.41 -9.45
CA ASP A 123 -1.68 35.65 -8.67
C ASP A 123 -1.42 36.88 -9.56
N GLN A 124 -2.48 37.67 -9.78
CA GLN A 124 -2.43 38.88 -10.62
C GLN A 124 -1.55 39.98 -10.04
N SER A 125 -1.31 39.97 -8.73
CA SER A 125 -0.45 40.92 -8.01
C SER A 125 1.06 40.60 -8.08
N ALA A 126 1.44 39.47 -8.68
CA ALA A 126 2.83 39.04 -8.73
C ALA A 126 3.66 39.84 -9.75
N THR A 127 4.89 40.18 -9.38
CA THR A 127 5.86 40.83 -10.27
C THR A 127 6.33 39.86 -11.35
N GLU A 128 6.72 40.37 -12.52
CA GLU A 128 7.21 39.55 -13.65
C GLU A 128 8.43 38.68 -13.27
N GLU A 129 9.29 39.18 -12.37
CA GLU A 129 10.39 38.41 -11.78
C GLU A 129 9.91 37.17 -11.02
N GLN A 130 8.81 37.29 -10.27
CA GLN A 130 8.23 36.17 -9.51
C GLN A 130 7.62 35.13 -10.45
N ARG A 131 6.99 35.58 -11.55
CA ARG A 131 6.45 34.68 -12.60
C ARG A 131 7.56 33.91 -13.29
N SER A 132 8.66 34.58 -13.65
CA SER A 132 9.82 33.93 -14.28
C SER A 132 10.51 32.95 -13.31
N ARG A 133 10.64 33.30 -12.03
CA ARG A 133 11.16 32.42 -10.98
C ARG A 133 10.29 31.18 -10.79
N TYR A 134 8.97 31.35 -10.75
CA TYR A 134 8.03 30.23 -10.67
C TYR A 134 8.18 29.27 -11.85
N ARG A 135 8.25 29.80 -13.08
CA ARG A 135 8.41 28.99 -14.29
C ARG A 135 9.69 28.14 -14.25
N ARG A 136 10.83 28.76 -13.86
CA ARG A 136 12.11 28.05 -13.70
C ARG A 136 12.03 26.94 -12.65
N LEU A 137 11.42 27.20 -11.49
CA LEU A 137 11.27 26.20 -10.43
C LEU A 137 10.34 25.06 -10.84
N ARG A 138 9.25 25.36 -11.56
CA ARG A 138 8.34 24.35 -12.11
C ARG A 138 9.04 23.44 -13.11
N GLU A 139 9.82 24.00 -14.04
CA GLU A 139 10.62 23.23 -14.98
C GLU A 139 11.64 22.32 -14.27
N GLN A 140 12.30 22.84 -13.23
CA GLN A 140 13.20 22.05 -12.39
C GLN A 140 12.47 20.91 -11.69
N LEU A 141 11.30 21.16 -11.11
CA LEU A 141 10.48 20.13 -10.45
C LEU A 141 10.06 19.03 -11.42
N VAL A 142 9.54 19.38 -12.60
CA VAL A 142 9.17 18.42 -13.64
C VAL A 142 10.38 17.59 -14.10
N ARG A 143 11.55 18.21 -14.24
CA ARG A 143 12.79 17.51 -14.61
C ARG A 143 13.26 16.56 -13.51
N LEU A 144 13.13 16.93 -12.23
CA LEU A 144 13.50 16.05 -11.12
C LEU A 144 12.51 14.88 -10.98
N ASP A 145 11.23 15.14 -11.19
CA ASP A 145 10.20 14.12 -11.17
C ASP A 145 10.38 13.09 -12.29
N SER A 146 10.68 13.52 -13.51
CA SER A 146 10.96 12.59 -14.62
C SER A 146 12.18 11.70 -14.34
N LYS A 147 13.26 12.26 -13.79
CA LYS A 147 14.43 11.49 -13.33
C LYS A 147 14.06 10.47 -12.25
N ARG A 148 13.21 10.86 -11.30
CA ARG A 148 12.74 9.97 -10.24
C ARG A 148 11.90 8.84 -10.82
N GLN A 149 10.98 9.12 -11.73
CA GLN A 149 10.19 8.09 -12.41
C GLN A 149 11.07 7.10 -13.17
N GLN A 150 12.08 7.59 -13.88
CA GLN A 150 13.03 6.73 -14.58
C GLN A 150 13.78 5.80 -13.62
N ARG A 151 14.25 6.34 -12.48
CA ARG A 151 14.89 5.54 -11.42
C ARG A 151 13.93 4.50 -10.84
N GLN A 152 12.68 4.88 -10.57
CA GLN A 152 11.67 3.97 -10.05
C GLN A 152 11.34 2.84 -11.03
N ARG A 153 11.22 3.15 -12.33
CA ARG A 153 11.04 2.15 -13.39
C ARG A 153 12.23 1.20 -13.45
N ARG A 154 13.45 1.72 -13.36
CA ARG A 154 14.66 0.89 -13.33
C ARG A 154 14.69 -0.02 -12.11
N LEU A 155 14.33 0.50 -10.94
CA LEU A 155 14.23 -0.27 -9.71
C LEU A 155 13.19 -1.41 -9.86
N ASN A 156 12.00 -1.09 -10.36
CA ASN A 156 10.95 -2.09 -10.59
C ASN A 156 11.37 -3.16 -11.60
N GLN A 157 12.08 -2.78 -12.68
CA GLN A 157 12.67 -3.73 -13.62
C GLN A 157 13.67 -4.66 -12.93
N LEU A 158 14.58 -4.11 -12.13
CA LEU A 158 15.58 -4.90 -11.41
C LEU A 158 14.93 -5.84 -10.39
N ARG A 159 13.92 -5.39 -9.66
CA ARG A 159 13.13 -6.26 -8.76
C ARG A 159 12.43 -7.37 -9.51
N ARG A 160 11.86 -7.09 -10.69
CA ARG A 160 11.25 -8.11 -11.55
C ARG A 160 12.28 -9.11 -12.05
N LEU A 161 13.46 -8.66 -12.46
CA LEU A 161 14.54 -9.56 -12.85
C LEU A 161 15.01 -10.39 -11.66
N GLN A 162 15.13 -9.78 -10.48
CA GLN A 162 15.47 -10.48 -9.25
C GLN A 162 14.43 -11.56 -8.92
N SER A 163 13.13 -11.27 -9.01
CA SER A 163 12.08 -12.28 -8.79
C SER A 163 12.09 -13.38 -9.85
N LEU A 164 12.53 -13.09 -11.07
CA LEU A 164 12.72 -14.12 -12.10
C LEU A 164 13.97 -14.97 -11.88
N LEU A 165 14.98 -14.42 -11.22
CA LEU A 165 16.23 -15.11 -10.87
C LEU A 165 16.13 -15.87 -9.53
N GLU A 166 15.17 -15.52 -8.68
CA GLU A 166 14.92 -16.18 -7.39
C GLU A 166 14.77 -17.71 -7.51
N PRO A 167 14.04 -18.27 -8.49
CA PRO A 167 13.98 -19.71 -8.71
C PRO A 167 15.33 -20.35 -9.09
N PHE A 168 16.25 -19.58 -9.68
CA PHE A 168 17.58 -20.04 -10.10
C PHE A 168 18.61 -20.06 -8.96
N LEU A 169 18.29 -19.49 -7.79
CA LEU A 169 19.17 -19.56 -6.62
C LEU A 169 19.25 -20.98 -6.05
N GLU A 170 18.16 -21.76 -6.19
CA GLU A 170 18.12 -23.19 -5.83
C GLU A 170 17.72 -24.04 -7.05
N PRO A 171 18.61 -24.19 -8.05
CA PRO A 171 18.28 -24.83 -9.31
C PRO A 171 17.92 -26.31 -9.14
N GLN A 172 18.47 -26.97 -8.12
CA GLN A 172 18.19 -28.37 -7.80
C GLN A 172 16.77 -28.61 -7.29
N LYS A 173 16.14 -27.61 -6.64
CA LYS A 173 14.79 -27.75 -6.10
C LYS A 173 13.72 -27.19 -7.04
N ASN A 174 13.99 -26.08 -7.72
CA ASN A 174 12.97 -25.37 -8.50
C ASN A 174 13.00 -25.65 -10.01
N ILE A 175 14.18 -25.97 -10.56
CA ILE A 175 14.37 -26.06 -12.03
C ILE A 175 14.46 -27.52 -12.47
N GLN A 176 15.20 -28.36 -11.74
CA GLN A 176 15.36 -29.78 -12.04
C GLN A 176 14.05 -30.58 -12.18
N PRO A 177 13.02 -30.42 -11.33
CA PRO A 177 11.75 -31.13 -11.53
C PRO A 177 10.94 -30.63 -12.75
N ASN A 178 11.18 -29.39 -13.21
CA ASN A 178 10.49 -28.77 -14.34
C ASN A 178 11.25 -28.88 -15.67
N LEU A 179 12.44 -29.49 -15.66
CA LEU A 179 13.17 -29.84 -16.88
C LEU A 179 12.49 -31.04 -17.56
N VAL A 180 12.34 -30.98 -18.88
CA VAL A 180 11.87 -32.10 -19.73
C VAL A 180 12.96 -33.17 -19.77
N MET A 181 13.18 -33.83 -18.64
CA MET A 181 13.94 -35.06 -18.55
C MET A 181 13.05 -36.20 -19.03
N ARG A 182 13.65 -37.26 -19.59
CA ARG A 182 12.91 -38.41 -20.17
C ARG A 182 11.91 -39.06 -19.19
N ASP A 183 12.13 -38.87 -17.88
CA ASP A 183 11.30 -39.39 -16.79
C ASP A 183 10.66 -38.28 -15.91
N GLY A 184 10.58 -37.03 -16.41
CA GLY A 184 10.08 -35.88 -15.65
C GLY A 184 8.57 -35.92 -15.37
N GLU A 185 8.12 -35.25 -14.30
CA GLU A 185 6.72 -35.21 -13.86
C GLU A 185 5.76 -34.72 -14.96
N LEU A 186 6.20 -33.75 -15.76
CA LEU A 186 5.46 -33.23 -16.92
C LEU A 186 5.20 -34.30 -17.99
N VAL A 187 6.17 -35.19 -18.24
CA VAL A 187 6.02 -36.28 -19.22
C VAL A 187 5.00 -37.29 -18.71
N GLN A 188 5.00 -37.59 -17.40
CA GLN A 188 4.00 -38.45 -16.77
C GLN A 188 2.59 -37.84 -16.84
N GLU A 189 2.46 -36.52 -16.64
CA GLU A 189 1.17 -35.83 -16.81
C GLU A 189 0.71 -35.77 -18.27
N LEU A 190 1.62 -35.56 -19.22
CA LEU A 190 1.33 -35.64 -20.65
C LEU A 190 0.91 -37.04 -21.09
N GLU A 191 1.49 -38.09 -20.51
CA GLU A 191 1.10 -39.47 -20.76
C GLU A 191 -0.28 -39.79 -20.16
N LYS A 192 -0.58 -39.31 -18.95
CA LYS A 192 -1.93 -39.37 -18.35
C LYS A 192 -2.95 -38.63 -19.23
N MET A 193 -2.61 -37.44 -19.72
CA MET A 193 -3.47 -36.70 -20.65
C MET A 193 -3.67 -37.45 -21.96
N ARG A 194 -2.63 -38.07 -22.53
CA ARG A 194 -2.74 -38.89 -23.75
C ARG A 194 -3.66 -40.10 -23.55
N MET A 195 -3.56 -40.76 -22.39
CA MET A 195 -4.48 -41.85 -22.03
C MET A 195 -5.91 -41.36 -21.83
N LEU A 196 -6.12 -40.22 -21.17
CA LEU A 196 -7.45 -39.61 -21.02
C LEU A 196 -8.04 -39.20 -22.37
N VAL A 197 -7.24 -38.62 -23.27
CA VAL A 197 -7.66 -38.26 -24.64
C VAL A 197 -8.00 -39.51 -25.45
N ALA A 198 -7.22 -40.58 -25.36
CA ALA A 198 -7.54 -41.85 -26.01
C ALA A 198 -8.86 -42.44 -25.48
N ARG A 199 -9.08 -42.36 -24.16
CA ARG A 199 -10.31 -42.85 -23.52
C ARG A 199 -11.54 -42.00 -23.87
N VAL A 200 -11.38 -40.68 -23.91
CA VAL A 200 -12.45 -39.73 -24.30
C VAL A 200 -12.74 -39.88 -25.79
N GLY A 201 -11.71 -40.00 -26.64
CA GLY A 201 -11.85 -40.27 -28.08
C GLY A 201 -12.51 -41.62 -28.36
N GLY A 202 -12.17 -42.66 -27.58
CA GLY A 202 -12.83 -43.97 -27.64
C GLY A 202 -14.29 -43.92 -27.19
N ARG A 203 -14.61 -43.20 -26.10
CA ARG A 203 -16.00 -42.97 -25.67
C ARG A 203 -16.80 -42.16 -26.69
N ILE A 204 -16.21 -41.12 -27.29
CA ILE A 204 -16.84 -40.35 -28.36
C ILE A 204 -17.06 -41.21 -29.61
N GLY A 205 -16.08 -42.05 -29.98
CA GLY A 205 -16.19 -43.01 -31.07
C GLY A 205 -17.28 -44.06 -30.82
N GLN A 206 -17.39 -44.58 -29.60
CA GLN A 206 -18.47 -45.50 -29.21
C GLN A 206 -19.84 -44.80 -29.14
N SER A 207 -19.89 -43.54 -28.70
CA SER A 207 -21.14 -42.75 -28.72
C SER A 207 -21.59 -42.42 -30.15
N LYS A 208 -20.66 -42.21 -31.10
CA LYS A 208 -20.95 -42.11 -32.53
C LYS A 208 -21.32 -43.46 -33.15
N GLY A 209 -20.69 -44.55 -32.71
CA GLY A 209 -21.05 -45.92 -33.13
C GLY A 209 -22.42 -46.38 -32.64
N SER A 210 -22.97 -45.74 -31.60
CA SER A 210 -24.35 -45.95 -31.14
C SER A 210 -25.38 -45.09 -31.90
N GLN A 211 -24.92 -44.15 -32.73
CA GLN A 211 -25.72 -43.45 -33.74
C GLN A 211 -25.27 -43.85 -35.14
N ASN A 212 -25.43 -45.12 -35.51
CA ASN A 212 -25.35 -45.55 -36.90
C ASN A 212 -26.64 -46.25 -37.31
N THR A 213 -27.68 -45.45 -37.55
CA THR A 213 -28.63 -45.75 -38.63
C THR A 213 -28.25 -44.87 -39.82
N GLU A 214 -27.66 -45.53 -40.80
CA GLU A 214 -27.62 -45.19 -42.23
C GLU A 214 -27.29 -43.74 -42.62
N GLY A 215 -26.07 -43.54 -43.14
CA GLY A 215 -25.72 -42.32 -43.86
C GLY A 215 -24.22 -42.17 -44.09
N THR A 216 -23.77 -42.56 -45.30
CA THR A 216 -22.57 -42.16 -46.04
C THR A 216 -21.47 -41.35 -45.30
N PRO A 217 -20.20 -41.80 -45.24
CA PRO A 217 -19.13 -40.98 -44.69
C PRO A 217 -18.67 -39.93 -45.71
N PRO A 218 -18.67 -38.61 -45.41
CA PRO A 218 -17.95 -37.64 -46.20
C PRO A 218 -16.48 -37.64 -45.75
N TYR A 219 -15.61 -37.89 -46.72
CA TYR A 219 -14.22 -37.45 -46.84
C TYR A 219 -13.43 -37.17 -45.54
N ALA A 220 -12.38 -37.97 -45.37
CA ALA A 220 -11.24 -37.66 -44.52
C ALA A 220 -10.56 -36.37 -45.03
N LEU A 221 -10.91 -35.22 -44.45
CA LEU A 221 -10.17 -33.97 -44.62
C LEU A 221 -8.90 -34.03 -43.77
N GLY A 222 -7.77 -33.77 -44.41
CA GLY A 222 -6.44 -33.78 -43.81
C GLY A 222 -6.32 -32.80 -42.66
N SER A 223 -5.44 -33.10 -41.72
CA SER A 223 -5.13 -32.28 -40.54
C SER A 223 -4.87 -30.81 -40.86
N ASP A 224 -4.37 -30.52 -42.05
CA ASP A 224 -3.93 -29.19 -42.46
C ASP A 224 -5.10 -28.25 -42.77
N GLU A 225 -6.22 -28.76 -43.30
CA GLU A 225 -7.42 -27.95 -43.55
C GLU A 225 -8.14 -27.57 -42.25
N LYS A 226 -8.05 -28.45 -41.23
CA LYS A 226 -8.58 -28.15 -39.89
C LYS A 226 -7.76 -27.09 -39.16
N LEU A 227 -6.45 -27.05 -39.39
CA LEU A 227 -5.58 -26.02 -38.82
C LEU A 227 -5.80 -24.67 -39.49
N ALA A 228 -6.02 -24.65 -40.81
CA ALA A 228 -6.38 -23.43 -41.53
C ALA A 228 -7.72 -22.86 -41.05
N ALA A 229 -8.76 -23.70 -40.88
CA ALA A 229 -10.07 -23.26 -40.41
C ALA A 229 -10.08 -22.71 -38.97
N LEU A 230 -9.11 -23.10 -38.13
CA LEU A 230 -8.97 -22.57 -36.77
C LEU A 230 -8.22 -21.23 -36.72
N LEU A 231 -7.38 -20.94 -37.71
CA LEU A 231 -6.63 -19.69 -37.80
C LEU A 231 -7.45 -18.56 -38.44
N ASP A 232 -8.45 -18.88 -39.26
CA ASP A 232 -9.34 -17.89 -39.89
C ASP A 232 -10.48 -17.38 -38.97
N MET A 233 -10.58 -17.86 -37.72
CA MET A 233 -11.64 -17.48 -36.77
C MET A 233 -11.20 -16.48 -35.68
N SER A 234 -10.11 -15.72 -35.90
CA SER A 234 -9.69 -14.61 -35.03
C SER A 234 -10.11 -13.26 -35.60
#